data_AF-A0A948JT65-F1
#
_entry.id   AF-A0A948JT65-F1
#
_cell.length_a   1.000
_cell.length_b   1.000
_cell.length_c   1.000
_cell.angle_alpha   90.00
_cell.angle_beta   90.00
_cell.angle_gamma   90.00
#
_symmetry.space_group_name_H-M   'P 1'
#
loop_
_entity.id
_entity.type
_entity.pdbx_description
1 polymer ?
#
loop_
_entity_poly.entity_id
_entity_poly.type
_entity_poly.pdbx_seq_one_letter_code
_entity_poly.pdbx_strand_id
1 'polypeptide(L)'
;IPIGLLIYFNLVLQRGIDKFYRECKEAGVNSVLIADLPLEHAKEVVPIAKKHGIAPVFIVSELSSDERMQNISKMSDGYLYVVSYLGVTGVEESVLEGKIKNTIDRARKHTDLPLCVGFGINSAQQAQAAVKAGADGVIVGSRIVKEVPDRKKIALVCEELCTSIHETS
;
A
#
# COMPACT_ATOMS: atom_id res chain seq x y z
N ILE A 1 -7.37 -6.88 13.95
CA ILE A 1 -6.38 -6.27 13.03
C ILE A 1 -6.74 -6.74 11.63
N PRO A 2 -6.96 -5.83 10.66
CA PRO A 2 -7.18 -6.21 9.27
C PRO A 2 -5.95 -6.93 8.68
N ILE A 3 -6.18 -7.97 7.87
CA ILE A 3 -5.12 -8.74 7.20
C ILE A 3 -5.18 -8.47 5.70
N GLY A 4 -4.09 -7.95 5.14
CA GLY A 4 -3.93 -7.75 3.70
C GLY A 4 -2.90 -8.72 3.10
N LEU A 5 -3.14 -9.17 1.87
CA LEU A 5 -2.16 -9.95 1.10
C LEU A 5 -1.52 -9.10 0.01
N LEU A 6 -0.20 -9.21 -0.13
CA LEU A 6 0.56 -8.75 -1.30
C LEU A 6 1.02 -9.97 -2.07
N ILE A 7 0.58 -10.12 -3.32
CA ILE A 7 0.82 -11.33 -4.12
C ILE A 7 1.04 -11.01 -5.60
N TYR A 8 1.58 -11.96 -6.35
CA TYR A 8 1.69 -11.91 -7.82
C TYR A 8 0.48 -12.57 -8.49
N PHE A 9 0.10 -12.08 -9.67
CA PHE A 9 -1.11 -12.48 -10.37
C PHE A 9 -1.07 -13.93 -10.83
N ASN A 10 0.11 -14.44 -11.19
CA ASN A 10 0.29 -15.83 -11.60
C ASN A 10 -0.22 -16.85 -10.55
N LEU A 11 -0.02 -16.57 -9.26
CA LEU A 11 -0.49 -17.42 -8.16
C LEU A 11 -2.02 -17.40 -8.04
N VAL A 12 -2.62 -16.23 -8.27
CA VAL A 12 -4.09 -16.06 -8.30
C VAL A 12 -4.68 -16.83 -9.48
N LEU A 13 -4.07 -16.74 -10.66
CA LEU A 13 -4.49 -17.47 -11.86
C LEU A 13 -4.35 -18.98 -11.70
N GLN A 14 -3.22 -19.46 -11.18
CA GLN A 14 -2.99 -20.89 -10.95
C GLN A 14 -4.01 -21.48 -9.97
N ARG A 15 -4.46 -20.70 -8.99
CA ARG A 15 -5.51 -21.11 -8.05
C ARG A 15 -6.92 -21.01 -8.63
N GLY A 16 -7.10 -20.12 -9.61
CA GLY A 16 -8.38 -19.70 -10.17
C GLY A 16 -8.96 -18.53 -9.38
N ILE A 17 -9.33 -17.44 -10.07
CA ILE A 17 -9.70 -16.14 -9.46
C ILE A 17 -10.82 -16.28 -8.42
N ASP A 18 -11.95 -16.90 -8.75
CA ASP A 18 -13.08 -17.07 -7.82
C ASP A 18 -12.69 -17.92 -6.59
N LYS A 19 -12.03 -19.06 -6.83
CA LYS A 19 -11.57 -19.96 -5.77
C LYS A 19 -10.58 -19.24 -4.83
N PHE A 20 -9.63 -18.49 -5.37
CA PHE A 20 -8.67 -17.74 -4.60
C PHE A 20 -9.35 -16.74 -3.65
N TYR A 21 -10.27 -15.91 -4.16
CA TYR A 21 -10.92 -14.90 -3.33
C TYR A 21 -11.90 -15.51 -2.31
N ARG A 22 -12.56 -16.62 -2.63
CA ARG A 22 -13.35 -17.39 -1.67
C ARG A 22 -12.50 -17.88 -0.51
N GLU A 23 -11.36 -18.51 -0.81
CA GLU A 23 -10.43 -19.02 0.20
C GLU A 23 -9.81 -17.89 1.03
N CYS A 24 -9.52 -16.73 0.42
CA CYS A 24 -9.09 -15.53 1.14
C CYS A 24 -10.14 -15.11 2.18
N LYS A 25 -11.42 -15.10 1.79
CA LYS A 25 -12.52 -14.75 2.70
C LYS A 25 -12.66 -15.75 3.84
N GLU A 26 -12.60 -17.04 3.54
CA GLU A 26 -12.64 -18.13 4.54
C GLU A 26 -11.47 -18.03 5.53
N ALA A 27 -10.30 -17.59 5.08
CA ALA A 27 -9.11 -17.38 5.90
C ALA A 27 -9.11 -16.05 6.70
N GLY A 28 -10.12 -15.19 6.53
CA GLY A 28 -10.22 -13.90 7.23
C GLY A 28 -9.39 -12.77 6.63
N VAL A 29 -8.94 -12.89 5.37
CA VAL A 29 -8.29 -11.79 4.63
C VAL A 29 -9.29 -10.67 4.36
N ASN A 30 -8.84 -9.43 4.48
CA ASN A 30 -9.65 -8.24 4.25
C ASN A 30 -9.35 -7.57 2.90
N SER A 31 -8.09 -7.60 2.46
CA SER A 31 -7.67 -6.95 1.22
C SER A 31 -6.60 -7.74 0.48
N VAL A 32 -6.52 -7.52 -0.83
CA VAL A 32 -5.49 -8.12 -1.69
C VAL A 32 -4.94 -7.05 -2.62
N LEU A 33 -3.62 -6.85 -2.58
CA LEU A 33 -2.84 -6.15 -3.59
C LEU A 33 -2.19 -7.19 -4.49
N ILE A 34 -2.49 -7.12 -5.79
CA ILE A 34 -1.79 -7.91 -6.80
C ILE A 34 -0.74 -7.01 -7.47
N ALA A 35 0.54 -7.25 -7.19
CA ALA A 35 1.63 -6.32 -7.50
C ALA A 35 1.80 -6.03 -8.99
N ASP A 36 1.50 -7.02 -9.82
CA ASP A 36 1.73 -7.06 -11.26
C ASP A 36 0.44 -7.14 -12.07
N LEU A 37 -0.74 -6.85 -11.48
CA LEU A 37 -2.02 -6.87 -12.19
C LEU A 37 -2.17 -5.68 -13.14
N PRO A 38 -2.22 -5.88 -14.47
CA PRO A 38 -2.50 -4.81 -15.41
C PRO A 38 -3.95 -4.32 -15.25
N LEU A 39 -4.20 -3.03 -15.46
CA LEU A 39 -5.54 -2.45 -15.29
C LEU A 39 -6.54 -3.04 -16.29
N GLU A 40 -6.07 -3.49 -17.45
CA GLU A 40 -6.84 -4.14 -18.50
C GLU A 40 -7.47 -5.45 -18.02
N HIS A 41 -6.77 -6.17 -17.13
CA HIS A 41 -7.23 -7.41 -16.51
C HIS A 41 -7.94 -7.17 -15.17
N ALA A 42 -7.84 -5.97 -14.59
CA ALA A 42 -8.51 -5.64 -13.34
C ALA A 42 -10.04 -5.81 -13.42
N LYS A 43 -10.64 -5.60 -14.59
CA LYS A 43 -12.08 -5.81 -14.83
C LYS A 43 -12.53 -7.27 -14.60
N GLU A 44 -11.63 -8.24 -14.72
CA GLU A 44 -11.91 -9.66 -14.51
C GLU A 44 -11.75 -10.06 -13.04
N VAL A 45 -10.90 -9.32 -12.31
CA VAL A 45 -10.50 -9.62 -10.93
C VAL A 45 -11.35 -8.86 -9.90
N VAL A 46 -11.52 -7.56 -10.09
CA VAL A 46 -12.16 -6.63 -9.13
C VAL A 46 -13.60 -7.03 -8.79
N PRO A 47 -14.48 -7.38 -9.75
CA PRO A 47 -15.84 -7.81 -9.41
C PRO A 47 -15.86 -9.07 -8.55
N ILE A 48 -14.92 -9.99 -8.77
CA ILE A 48 -14.83 -11.25 -8.03
C ILE A 48 -14.27 -11.01 -6.62
N ALA A 49 -13.28 -10.13 -6.47
CA ALA A 49 -12.79 -9.69 -5.17
C ALA A 49 -13.94 -9.09 -4.33
N LYS A 50 -14.69 -8.14 -4.92
CA LYS A 50 -15.83 -7.47 -4.27
C LYS A 50 -16.97 -8.44 -3.95
N LYS A 51 -17.29 -9.38 -4.86
CA LYS A 51 -18.27 -10.47 -4.63
C LYS A 51 -17.98 -11.25 -3.35
N HIS A 52 -16.70 -11.51 -3.05
CA HIS A 52 -16.27 -12.23 -1.85
C HIS A 52 -16.00 -11.32 -0.64
N GLY A 53 -16.27 -10.02 -0.76
CA GLY A 53 -16.04 -9.04 0.30
C GLY A 53 -14.57 -8.83 0.62
N ILE A 54 -13.70 -8.92 -0.40
CA ILE A 54 -12.26 -8.65 -0.32
C ILE A 54 -11.98 -7.32 -1.03
N ALA A 55 -11.34 -6.39 -0.34
CA ALA A 55 -10.98 -5.09 -0.88
C ALA A 55 -9.80 -5.22 -1.87
N PRO A 56 -9.98 -4.90 -3.17
CA PRO A 56 -8.87 -4.85 -4.12
C PRO A 56 -8.04 -3.58 -3.88
N VAL A 57 -6.75 -3.75 -3.61
CA VAL A 57 -5.81 -2.65 -3.38
C VAL A 57 -4.91 -2.50 -4.61
N PHE A 58 -4.68 -1.26 -5.02
CA PHE A 58 -3.81 -0.93 -6.15
C PHE A 58 -2.72 0.05 -5.75
N ILE A 59 -1.70 0.11 -6.61
CA ILE A 59 -0.55 1.00 -6.45
C ILE A 59 -0.73 2.26 -7.30
N VAL A 60 -0.45 3.41 -6.70
CA VAL A 60 -0.19 4.66 -7.41
C VAL A 60 1.24 5.14 -7.12
N SER A 61 1.84 5.82 -8.08
CA SER A 61 3.19 6.39 -7.96
C SER A 61 3.26 7.72 -8.71
N GLU A 62 4.38 8.43 -8.62
CA GLU A 62 4.60 9.68 -9.34
C GLU A 62 4.51 9.53 -10.87
N LEU A 63 4.76 8.32 -11.38
CA LEU A 63 4.70 7.98 -12.80
C LEU A 63 3.27 7.74 -13.30
N SER A 64 2.29 7.63 -12.39
CA SER A 64 0.89 7.46 -12.77
C SER A 64 0.34 8.77 -13.31
N SER A 65 -0.27 8.76 -14.50
CA SER A 65 -1.03 9.91 -15.02
C SER A 65 -2.30 10.14 -14.18
N ASP A 66 -2.88 11.35 -14.23
CA ASP A 66 -4.13 11.65 -13.51
C ASP A 66 -5.28 10.75 -13.98
N GLU A 67 -5.35 10.46 -15.29
CA GLU A 67 -6.31 9.49 -15.84
C GLU A 67 -6.11 8.09 -15.24
N ARG A 68 -4.85 7.64 -15.12
CA ARG A 68 -4.53 6.35 -14.50
C ARG A 68 -4.91 6.34 -13.02
N MET A 69 -4.62 7.42 -12.28
CA MET A 69 -5.00 7.56 -10.87
C MET A 69 -6.53 7.54 -10.70
N GLN A 70 -7.27 8.19 -11.59
CA GLN A 70 -8.74 8.18 -11.58
C GLN A 70 -9.30 6.77 -11.82
N ASN A 71 -8.75 6.04 -12.79
CA ASN A 71 -9.18 4.68 -13.09
C ASN A 71 -8.86 3.71 -11.95
N ILE A 72 -7.65 3.80 -11.38
CA ILE A 72 -7.25 3.05 -10.19
C ILE A 72 -8.22 3.33 -9.04
N SER A 73 -8.49 4.61 -8.74
CA SER A 73 -9.37 5.02 -7.65
C SER A 73 -10.78 4.42 -7.72
N LYS A 74 -11.35 4.31 -8.93
CA LYS A 74 -12.68 3.68 -9.14
C LYS A 74 -12.70 2.18 -8.87
N MET A 75 -11.57 1.50 -9.08
CA MET A 75 -11.46 0.05 -8.96
C MET A 75 -11.04 -0.39 -7.57
N SER A 76 -10.27 0.44 -6.88
CA SER A 76 -9.74 0.18 -5.54
C SER A 76 -10.81 0.21 -4.44
N ASP A 77 -10.48 -0.44 -3.34
CA ASP A 77 -11.21 -0.37 -2.07
C ASP A 77 -10.23 -0.58 -0.90
N GLY A 78 -10.65 -0.23 0.31
CA GLY A 78 -9.83 -0.32 1.52
C GLY A 78 -8.79 0.80 1.65
N TYR A 79 -7.78 0.83 0.77
CA TYR A 79 -6.77 1.89 0.70
C TYR A 79 -6.06 1.89 -0.67
N LEU A 80 -5.36 2.97 -0.99
CA LEU A 80 -4.37 2.98 -2.08
C LEU A 80 -2.96 2.87 -1.51
N TYR A 81 -2.16 2.00 -2.11
CA TYR A 81 -0.73 1.94 -1.84
C TYR A 81 -0.05 3.03 -2.68
N VAL A 82 0.43 4.08 -2.03
CA VAL A 82 1.28 5.10 -2.67
C VAL A 82 2.74 4.63 -2.58
N VAL A 83 3.31 4.23 -3.71
CA VAL A 83 4.75 3.90 -3.77
C VAL A 83 5.53 5.19 -3.89
N SER A 84 6.47 5.39 -2.98
CA SER A 84 7.46 6.44 -3.06
C SER A 84 8.84 5.83 -3.27
N TYR A 85 9.60 6.29 -4.26
CA TYR A 85 11.01 5.90 -4.40
C TYR A 85 11.90 6.64 -3.38
N LEU A 86 11.59 6.52 -2.10
CA LEU A 86 12.50 6.85 -1.01
C LEU A 86 13.67 5.85 -1.06
N GLY A 87 14.73 6.14 -1.81
CA GLY A 87 15.95 5.33 -1.76
C GLY A 87 16.61 4.95 -3.09
N VAL A 88 16.25 5.57 -4.22
CA VAL A 88 17.25 5.64 -5.31
C VAL A 88 18.38 6.56 -4.84
N THR A 89 19.56 5.98 -4.67
CA THR A 89 20.77 6.61 -4.10
C THR A 89 21.05 7.99 -4.70
N GLY A 90 21.29 9.00 -3.84
CA GLY A 90 21.80 10.32 -4.23
C GLY A 90 20.78 11.46 -4.31
N VAL A 91 19.51 11.25 -3.91
CA VAL A 91 18.48 12.30 -3.85
C VAL A 91 18.28 12.77 -2.41
N GLU A 92 18.29 14.08 -2.17
CA GLU A 92 18.05 14.67 -0.84
C GLU A 92 16.65 14.31 -0.29
N GLU A 93 16.55 14.13 1.03
CA GLU A 93 15.30 13.77 1.73
C GLU A 93 14.16 14.78 1.46
N SER A 94 14.47 16.07 1.37
CA SER A 94 13.51 17.14 1.07
C SER A 94 12.86 17.01 -0.32
N VAL A 95 13.62 16.53 -1.31
CA VAL A 95 13.12 16.30 -2.67
C VAL A 95 12.16 15.10 -2.70
N LEU A 96 12.41 14.10 -1.85
CA LEU A 96 11.56 12.92 -1.72
C LEU A 96 10.24 13.27 -1.02
N GLU A 97 10.26 14.11 0.02
CA GLU A 97 9.06 14.66 0.66
C GLU A 97 8.17 15.41 -0.32
N GLY A 98 8.74 16.30 -1.14
CA GLY A 98 7.99 17.06 -2.15
C GLY A 98 7.32 16.17 -3.21
N LYS A 99 8.00 15.10 -3.64
CA LYS A 99 7.44 14.12 -4.60
C LYS A 99 6.32 13.28 -4.00
N ILE A 100 6.46 12.86 -2.74
CA ILE A 100 5.40 12.16 -2.01
C ILE A 100 4.18 13.06 -1.91
N LYS A 101 4.36 14.29 -1.43
CA LYS A 101 3.27 15.25 -1.28
C LYS A 101 2.53 15.49 -2.60
N ASN A 102 3.26 15.72 -3.69
CA ASN A 102 2.64 15.92 -5.00
C ASN A 102 1.83 14.69 -5.46
N THR A 103 2.34 13.48 -5.24
CA THR A 103 1.63 12.25 -5.60
C THR A 103 0.36 12.06 -4.76
N ILE A 104 0.44 12.34 -3.46
CA ILE A 104 -0.71 12.32 -2.54
C ILE A 104 -1.75 13.36 -2.95
N ASP A 105 -1.35 14.61 -3.18
CA ASP A 105 -2.24 15.70 -3.58
C ASP A 105 -2.96 15.38 -4.90
N ARG A 106 -2.27 14.74 -5.86
CA ARG A 106 -2.88 14.30 -7.12
C ARG A 106 -3.85 13.14 -6.91
N ALA A 107 -3.45 12.11 -6.16
CA ALA A 107 -4.30 10.96 -5.87
C ALA A 107 -5.58 11.38 -5.11
N ARG A 108 -5.45 12.29 -4.14
CA ARG A 108 -6.56 12.79 -3.31
C ARG A 108 -7.66 13.47 -4.12
N LYS A 109 -7.35 14.05 -5.29
CA LYS A 109 -8.36 14.64 -6.20
C LYS A 109 -9.31 13.59 -6.80
N HIS A 110 -8.97 12.32 -6.71
CA HIS A 110 -9.70 11.24 -7.36
C HIS A 110 -10.32 10.23 -6.38
N THR A 111 -10.01 10.33 -5.08
CA THR A 111 -10.45 9.36 -4.09
C THR A 111 -10.39 9.88 -2.65
N ASP A 112 -11.35 9.43 -1.86
CA ASP A 112 -11.37 9.61 -0.40
C ASP A 112 -10.83 8.39 0.36
N LEU A 113 -10.37 7.35 -0.37
CA LEU A 113 -9.72 6.19 0.26
C LEU A 113 -8.46 6.62 1.02
N PRO A 114 -8.12 5.93 2.11
CA PRO A 114 -6.83 6.11 2.77
C PRO A 114 -5.67 5.94 1.78
N LEU A 115 -4.72 6.88 1.81
CA LEU A 115 -3.49 6.89 1.03
C LEU A 115 -2.34 6.44 1.93
N CYS A 116 -1.95 5.18 1.79
CA CYS A 116 -0.87 4.58 2.59
C CYS A 116 0.43 4.64 1.82
N VAL A 117 1.41 5.38 2.32
CA VAL A 117 2.73 5.51 1.69
C VAL A 117 3.62 4.34 2.07
N GLY A 118 4.19 3.66 1.09
CA GLY A 118 5.17 2.60 1.31
C GLY A 118 6.38 2.75 0.40
N PHE A 119 7.28 1.76 0.53
CA PHE A 119 8.58 1.69 -0.14
C PHE A 119 9.61 2.68 0.45
N GLY A 120 10.69 2.15 1.02
CA GLY A 120 11.80 2.96 1.55
C GLY A 120 11.67 3.46 3.00
N ILE A 121 10.52 3.30 3.66
CA ILE A 121 10.34 3.68 5.08
C ILE A 121 11.08 2.69 5.99
N ASN A 122 12.20 3.12 6.57
CA ASN A 122 13.04 2.32 7.47
C ASN A 122 13.33 3.02 8.81
N SER A 123 12.86 4.25 9.02
CA SER A 123 13.02 4.98 10.27
C SER A 123 11.74 5.72 10.69
N ALA A 124 11.67 6.08 11.96
CA ALA A 124 10.62 6.93 12.51
C ALA A 124 10.54 8.29 11.78
N GLN A 125 11.69 8.89 11.45
CA GLN A 125 11.76 10.17 10.75
C GLN A 125 11.13 10.08 9.36
N GLN A 126 11.39 9.01 8.62
CA GLN A 126 10.78 8.79 7.30
C GLN A 126 9.26 8.54 7.40
N ALA A 127 8.82 7.83 8.44
CA ALA A 127 7.39 7.65 8.70
C ALA A 127 6.69 8.98 9.00
N GLN A 128 7.28 9.82 9.87
CA GLN A 128 6.78 11.16 10.17
C GLN A 128 6.76 12.06 8.92
N ALA A 129 7.79 12.01 8.09
CA ALA A 129 7.86 12.76 6.84
C ALA A 129 6.71 12.40 5.88
N ALA A 130 6.40 11.10 5.75
CA ALA A 130 5.27 10.65 4.95
C ALA A 130 3.93 11.16 5.48
N VAL A 131 3.72 11.13 6.79
CA VAL A 131 2.50 11.66 7.44
C VAL A 131 2.39 13.18 7.26
N LYS A 132 3.48 13.93 7.48
CA LYS A 132 3.54 15.38 7.21
C LYS A 132 3.26 15.73 5.75
N ALA A 133 3.60 14.85 4.82
CA ALA A 133 3.28 14.99 3.40
C ALA A 133 1.80 14.70 3.07
N GLY A 134 0.99 14.26 4.04
CA GLY A 134 -0.45 14.02 3.90
C GLY A 134 -0.85 12.55 3.76
N ALA A 135 0.03 11.60 4.13
CA ALA A 135 -0.32 10.18 4.13
C ALA A 135 -1.24 9.83 5.31
N ASP A 136 -2.25 9.00 5.07
CA ASP A 136 -3.13 8.50 6.13
C ASP A 136 -2.52 7.30 6.88
N GLY A 137 -1.46 6.73 6.32
CA GLY A 137 -0.75 5.59 6.90
C GLY A 137 0.58 5.33 6.21
N VAL A 138 1.41 4.51 6.84
CA VAL A 138 2.71 4.09 6.32
C VAL A 138 2.82 2.57 6.23
N ILE A 139 3.53 2.08 5.21
CA ILE A 139 3.76 0.65 4.98
C ILE A 139 5.26 0.36 5.12
N VAL A 140 5.60 -0.45 6.14
CA VAL A 140 6.97 -0.81 6.50
C VAL A 140 7.18 -2.31 6.34
N GLY A 141 7.97 -2.71 5.32
CA GLY A 141 8.26 -4.11 5.02
C GLY A 141 9.69 -4.50 5.35
N SER A 142 10.67 -3.94 4.65
CA SER A 142 12.09 -4.32 4.73
C SER A 142 12.66 -4.27 6.14
N ARG A 143 12.28 -3.26 6.94
CA ARG A 143 12.71 -3.14 8.33
C ARG A 143 12.18 -4.30 9.19
N ILE A 144 10.90 -4.65 9.04
CA ILE A 144 10.28 -5.76 9.78
C ILE A 144 10.93 -7.10 9.39
N VAL A 145 11.13 -7.33 8.09
CA VAL A 145 11.73 -8.57 7.59
C VAL A 145 13.16 -8.78 8.10
N LYS A 146 13.95 -7.71 8.26
CA LYS A 146 15.31 -7.79 8.82
C LYS A 146 15.34 -8.29 10.27
N GLU A 147 14.28 -8.04 11.03
CA GLU A 147 14.20 -8.47 12.42
C GLU A 147 13.67 -9.90 12.57
N VAL A 148 13.17 -10.54 11.51
CA VAL A 148 12.70 -11.93 11.55
C VAL A 148 13.90 -12.87 11.82
N PRO A 149 13.77 -13.86 12.74
CA PRO A 149 12.56 -14.28 13.47
C PRO A 149 12.40 -13.65 14.87
N ASP A 150 13.17 -12.64 15.25
CA ASP A 150 13.14 -12.02 16.56
C ASP A 150 11.87 -11.19 16.79
N ARG A 151 10.87 -11.83 17.39
CA ARG A 151 9.57 -11.21 17.71
C ARG A 151 9.69 -10.00 18.63
N LYS A 152 10.68 -9.95 19.53
CA LYS A 152 10.84 -8.82 20.45
C LYS A 152 11.30 -7.58 19.68
N LYS A 153 12.26 -7.76 18.77
CA LYS A 153 12.72 -6.66 17.92
C LYS A 153 11.63 -6.16 16.96
N ILE A 154 10.84 -7.08 16.39
CA ILE A 154 9.67 -6.70 15.58
C ILE A 154 8.69 -5.84 16.39
N ALA A 155 8.38 -6.24 17.62
CA ALA A 155 7.48 -5.48 18.49
C ALA A 155 8.03 -4.08 18.81
N LEU A 156 9.32 -3.97 19.13
CA LEU A 156 9.99 -2.68 19.38
C LEU A 156 9.95 -1.75 18.16
N VAL A 157 10.19 -2.28 16.95
CA VAL A 157 10.10 -1.50 15.72
C VAL A 157 8.67 -0.98 15.49
N CYS A 158 7.66 -1.82 15.71
CA CYS A 158 6.26 -1.40 15.61
C CYS A 158 5.92 -0.31 16.63
N GLU A 159 6.33 -0.46 17.88
CA GLU A 159 6.07 0.53 18.95
C GLU A 159 6.76 1.87 18.67
N GLU A 160 8.02 1.85 18.25
CA GLU A 160 8.79 3.04 17.85
C GLU A 160 8.07 3.80 16.72
N LEU A 161 7.71 3.08 15.64
CA LEU A 161 7.05 3.69 14.48
C LEU A 161 5.66 4.23 14.84
N CYS A 162 4.86 3.45 15.57
CA CYS A 162 3.54 3.91 16.01
C CYS A 162 3.63 5.14 16.90
N THR A 163 4.52 5.16 17.88
CA THR A 163 4.70 6.32 18.78
C THR A 163 5.10 7.56 17.98
N SER A 164 6.07 7.41 17.07
CA SER A 164 6.58 8.53 16.27
C SER A 164 5.51 9.21 15.41
N ILE A 165 4.54 8.45 14.89
CA ILE A 165 3.45 8.98 14.06
C ILE A 165 2.42 9.73 14.89
N HIS A 166 2.06 9.19 16.08
CA HIS A 166 1.06 9.81 16.96
C HIS A 166 1.57 11.13 17.56
N GLU A 167 2.87 11.30 17.79
CA GLU A 167 3.45 12.56 18.28
C GLU A 167 3.40 13.70 17.24
N THR A 168 3.14 13.38 15.97
CA THR A 168 3.14 14.35 14.84
C THR A 168 1.73 14.68 14.35
N SER A 169 0.69 13.99 14.85
CA SER A 169 -0.72 14.13 14.45
C SER A 169 -1.48 15.03 15.42
#